data_AF-A0A349ZRV0-F1
#
_entry.id   AF-A0A349ZRV0-F1
#
_cell.length_a   1.000
_cell.length_b   1.000
_cell.length_c   1.000
_cell.angle_alpha   90.00
_cell.angle_beta   90.00
_cell.angle_gamma   90.00
#
_symmetry.space_group_name_H-M   'P 1'
#
loop_
_entity.id
_entity.type
_entity.pdbx_description
1 polymer ?
#
loop_
_entity_poly.entity_id
_entity_poly.type
_entity_poly.pdbx_seq_one_letter_code
_entity_poly.pdbx_strand_id
1 'polypeptide(L)'
;MEDQYYDIERRTAIKEEARMFRRKFITYEQAEIIYSISHRKLRDIAEAAGAVYRINEVSVLINKEIFDEYLEQFRQPARTDVKI
;
A
#
# COMPACT_ATOMS: atom_id res chain seq x y z
N MET A 1 8.47 -27.22 -28.52
CA MET A 1 8.08 -27.41 -27.10
C MET A 1 8.70 -26.35 -26.20
N GLU A 2 9.81 -25.72 -26.60
CA GLU A 2 10.44 -24.60 -25.88
C GLU A 2 9.68 -23.26 -26.02
N ASP A 3 9.06 -22.97 -27.17
CA ASP A 3 8.35 -21.68 -27.38
C ASP A 3 7.13 -21.46 -26.47
N GLN A 4 6.45 -22.55 -26.06
CA GLN A 4 5.30 -22.43 -25.13
C GLN A 4 5.75 -22.17 -23.69
N TYR A 5 6.96 -22.60 -23.31
CA TYR A 5 7.50 -22.41 -21.96
C TYR A 5 7.85 -20.93 -21.71
N TYR A 6 8.47 -20.27 -22.68
CA TYR A 6 8.79 -18.83 -22.60
C TYR A 6 7.54 -17.93 -22.59
N ASP A 7 6.44 -18.33 -23.22
CA ASP A 7 5.16 -17.58 -23.18
C ASP A 7 4.51 -17.64 -21.79
N ILE A 8 4.58 -18.80 -21.12
CA ILE A 8 3.99 -18.99 -19.78
C ILE A 8 4.75 -18.20 -18.72
N GLU A 9 6.09 -18.24 -18.70
CA GLU A 9 6.90 -17.48 -17.75
C GLU A 9 6.67 -15.96 -17.91
N ARG A 10 6.69 -15.48 -19.16
CA ARG A 10 6.46 -14.05 -19.47
C ARG A 10 5.07 -13.58 -19.08
N ARG A 11 4.03 -14.38 -19.35
CA ARG A 11 2.65 -14.08 -18.92
C ARG A 11 2.49 -14.08 -17.41
N THR A 12 3.18 -14.99 -16.72
CA THR A 12 3.17 -15.05 -15.26
C THR A 12 3.84 -13.82 -14.67
N ALA A 13 5.02 -13.43 -15.17
CA ALA A 13 5.72 -12.22 -14.75
C ALA A 13 4.88 -10.95 -14.94
N ILE A 14 4.27 -10.77 -16.11
CA ILE A 14 3.37 -9.63 -16.39
C ILE A 14 2.16 -9.63 -15.43
N LYS A 15 1.59 -10.80 -15.14
CA LYS A 15 0.46 -10.92 -14.22
C LYS A 15 0.84 -10.58 -12.78
N GLU A 16 2.03 -10.98 -12.35
CA GLU A 16 2.57 -10.65 -11.03
C GLU A 16 2.89 -9.16 -10.92
N GLU A 17 3.55 -8.58 -11.92
CA GLU A 17 3.83 -7.14 -11.98
C GLU A 17 2.53 -6.32 -11.91
N ALA A 18 1.53 -6.68 -12.73
CA ALA A 18 0.20 -6.06 -12.66
C ALA A 18 -0.48 -6.26 -11.30
N ARG A 19 -0.22 -7.37 -10.59
CA ARG A 19 -0.73 -7.62 -9.24
C ARG A 19 0.00 -6.78 -8.20
N MET A 20 1.30 -6.54 -8.36
CA MET A 20 2.08 -5.64 -7.52
C MET A 20 1.60 -4.19 -7.69
N PHE A 21 1.41 -3.72 -8.92
CA PHE A 21 0.84 -2.40 -9.19
C PHE A 21 -0.55 -2.21 -8.56
N ARG A 22 -1.43 -3.22 -8.66
CA ARG A 22 -2.74 -3.20 -7.98
C ARG A 22 -2.64 -3.15 -6.45
N ARG A 23 -1.52 -3.56 -5.86
CA ARG A 23 -1.30 -3.53 -4.40
C ARG A 23 -0.60 -2.25 -3.93
N LYS A 24 0.03 -1.51 -4.85
CA LYS A 24 0.76 -0.27 -4.55
C LYS A 24 -0.18 0.88 -4.19
N PHE A 25 -1.36 0.92 -4.81
CA PHE A 25 -2.36 1.94 -4.55
C PHE A 25 -3.60 1.35 -3.91
N ILE A 26 -4.10 2.01 -2.87
CA ILE A 26 -5.32 1.62 -2.15
C ILE A 26 -6.27 2.81 -2.01
N THR A 27 -7.57 2.56 -1.94
CA THR A 27 -8.56 3.60 -1.65
C THR A 27 -8.62 3.90 -0.14
N TYR A 28 -9.27 5.00 0.26
CA TYR A 28 -9.51 5.28 1.69
C TYR A 28 -10.26 4.14 2.38
N GLU A 29 -11.30 3.59 1.76
CA GLU A 29 -12.07 2.47 2.32
C GLU A 29 -11.20 1.23 2.57
N GLN A 30 -10.31 0.90 1.62
CA GLN A 30 -9.38 -0.21 1.78
C GLN A 30 -8.36 0.06 2.89
N ALA A 31 -7.83 1.28 2.94
CA ALA A 31 -6.86 1.68 3.95
C ALA A 31 -7.46 1.69 5.37
N GLU A 32 -8.73 2.07 5.54
CA GLU A 32 -9.43 1.96 6.82
C GLU A 32 -9.44 0.52 7.34
N ILE A 33 -9.70 -0.44 6.45
CA ILE A 33 -9.70 -1.88 6.80
C ILE A 33 -8.27 -2.36 7.11
N ILE A 34 -7.30 -2.01 6.27
CA ILE A 34 -5.91 -2.50 6.37
C ILE A 34 -5.24 -1.98 7.64
N TYR A 35 -5.33 -0.69 7.91
CA TYR A 35 -4.63 -0.06 9.03
C TYR A 35 -5.50 0.05 10.28
N SER A 36 -6.80 -0.25 10.20
CA SER A 36 -7.76 -0.06 11.30
C SER A 36 -7.75 1.37 11.85
N ILE A 37 -7.62 2.35 10.97
CA ILE A 37 -7.62 3.80 11.27
C ILE A 37 -8.91 4.41 10.72
N SER A 38 -9.51 5.35 11.46
CA SER A 38 -10.73 6.04 11.00
C SER A 38 -10.47 6.94 9.79
N HIS A 39 -11.48 7.09 8.91
CA HIS A 39 -11.41 7.89 7.68
C HIS A 39 -10.72 9.24 7.86
N ARG A 40 -11.20 10.03 8.84
CA ARG A 40 -10.70 11.38 9.10
C ARG A 40 -9.22 11.37 9.45
N LYS A 41 -8.82 10.50 10.38
CA LYS A 41 -7.43 10.40 10.84
C LYS A 41 -6.53 9.90 9.72
N LEU A 42 -7.00 8.91 8.96
CA LEU A 42 -6.28 8.36 7.82
C LEU A 42 -6.02 9.42 6.75
N ARG A 43 -7.03 10.24 6.43
CA ARG A 43 -6.89 11.37 5.50
C ARG A 43 -5.83 12.35 5.96
N ASP A 44 -5.89 12.80 7.20
CA ASP A 44 -4.94 13.79 7.74
C ASP A 44 -3.49 13.25 7.71
N ILE A 45 -3.29 11.98 8.07
CA ILE A 45 -1.97 11.32 8.03
C ILE A 45 -1.49 11.12 6.59
N ALA A 46 -2.36 10.66 5.69
CA ALA A 46 -1.99 10.42 4.29
C ALA A 46 -1.62 11.72 3.56
N GLU A 47 -2.32 12.82 3.86
CA GLU A 47 -1.97 14.15 3.36
C GLU A 47 -0.63 14.63 3.93
N ALA A 48 -0.39 14.45 5.23
CA ALA A 48 0.90 14.78 5.85
C ALA A 48 2.07 13.96 5.28
N ALA A 49 1.82 12.69 4.95
CA ALA A 49 2.79 11.79 4.30
C ALA A 49 3.05 12.16 2.83
N GLY A 50 2.23 12.98 2.20
CA GLY A 50 2.29 13.22 0.76
C GLY A 50 1.91 11.99 -0.08
N ALA A 51 1.20 11.03 0.50
CA ALA A 51 0.88 9.75 -0.14
C ALA A 51 -0.42 9.78 -0.97
N VAL A 52 -1.11 10.92 -1.04
CA VAL A 52 -2.44 11.06 -1.64
C VAL A 52 -2.36 11.40 -3.13
N TYR A 53 -3.03 10.60 -3.95
CA TYR A 53 -3.17 10.77 -5.40
C TYR A 53 -4.64 11.01 -5.73
N ARG A 54 -4.97 12.23 -6.17
CA ARG A 54 -6.32 12.60 -6.61
C ARG A 54 -6.42 12.42 -8.12
N ILE A 55 -7.17 11.41 -8.56
CA ILE A 55 -7.37 11.13 -9.99
C ILE A 55 -8.53 11.98 -10.54
N ASN A 56 -9.60 12.13 -9.75
CA ASN A 56 -10.73 13.00 -10.03
C ASN A 56 -11.38 13.45 -8.71
N GLU A 57 -12.51 14.15 -8.76
CA GLU A 57 -13.20 14.68 -7.57
C GLU A 57 -13.70 13.59 -6.61
N VAL A 58 -13.92 12.36 -7.09
CA VAL A 58 -14.57 11.27 -6.33
C VAL A 58 -13.56 10.18 -5.91
N SER A 59 -12.52 9.96 -6.70
CA SER A 59 -11.58 8.86 -6.58
C SER A 59 -10.22 9.36 -6.11
N VAL A 60 -9.89 8.98 -4.88
CA VAL A 60 -8.60 9.25 -4.25
C VAL A 60 -7.91 7.93 -3.93
N LEU A 61 -6.64 7.85 -4.30
CA LEU A 61 -5.76 6.72 -4.01
C LEU A 61 -4.67 7.13 -3.04
N ILE A 62 -4.20 6.17 -2.26
CA ILE A 62 -3.06 6.30 -1.36
C ILE A 62 -1.95 5.38 -1.88
N ASN A 63 -0.74 5.92 -2.07
CA ASN A 63 0.43 5.11 -2.34
C ASN A 63 0.92 4.47 -1.04
N LYS A 64 0.76 3.15 -0.95
CA LYS A 64 1.03 2.37 0.26
C LYS A 64 2.50 2.47 0.69
N GLU A 65 3.44 2.49 -0.26
CA GLU A 65 4.87 2.53 0.05
C GLU A 65 5.26 3.82 0.77
N ILE A 66 4.80 4.97 0.24
CA ILE A 66 5.06 6.29 0.84
C ILE A 66 4.38 6.38 2.21
N PHE A 67 3.17 5.85 2.33
CA PHE A 67 2.42 5.86 3.58
C PHE A 67 3.07 4.98 4.66
N ASP A 68 3.49 3.77 4.32
CA ASP A 68 4.17 2.84 5.23
C ASP A 68 5.52 3.43 5.70
N GLU A 69 6.30 4.05 4.79
CA GLU A 69 7.55 4.72 5.14
C GLU A 69 7.34 5.88 6.12
N TYR A 70 6.26 6.64 5.94
CA TYR A 70 5.88 7.69 6.89
C TYR A 70 5.49 7.12 8.26
N LEU A 71 4.75 6.01 8.31
CA LEU A 71 4.36 5.37 9.56
C LEU A 71 5.55 4.83 10.35
N GLU A 72 6.59 4.32 9.68
CA GLU A 72 7.82 3.84 10.35
C GLU A 72 8.51 4.94 11.17
N GLN A 73 8.30 6.22 10.86
CA GLN A 73 8.83 7.33 11.66
C GLN A 73 8.21 7.41 13.06
N PHE A 74 6.99 6.89 13.23
CA PHE A 74 6.26 6.84 14.51
C PHE A 74 6.51 5.53 15.26
N ARG A 75 7.32 4.63 14.70
CA ARG A 75 7.61 3.34 15.31
C ARG A 75 8.30 3.52 16.66
N GLN A 76 7.69 2.96 17.69
CA GLN A 76 8.27 2.95 19.03
C GLN A 76 9.31 1.82 19.16
N PRO A 77 10.37 2.02 19.96
CA PRO A 77 11.31 0.96 20.26
C PRO A 77 10.59 -0.17 21.03
N ALA A 78 11.15 -1.38 20.94
CA ALA A 78 10.64 -2.52 21.70
C ALA A 78 10.62 -2.19 23.19
N ARG A 79 9.49 -2.44 23.85
CA ARG A 79 9.34 -2.27 25.29
C ARG A 79 10.16 -3.34 26.01
N THR A 80 11.27 -2.94 26.61
CA THR A 80 12.19 -3.83 27.34
C THR A 80 11.63 -4.31 28.68
N ASP A 81 10.55 -3.69 29.16
CA ASP A 81 9.86 -3.99 30.42
C ASP A 81 8.82 -5.12 30.30
N VAL A 82 8.53 -5.60 29.08
CA VAL A 82 7.62 -6.73 28.86
C VAL A 82 8.36 -8.03 29.17
N LYS A 83 8.16 -8.58 30.38
CA LYS A 83 8.55 -9.96 30.69
C LYS A 83 7.59 -10.90 29.97
N ILE A 84 8.11 -11.65 29.00
CA ILE A 84 7.42 -12.77 28.35
C ILE A 84 7.51 -14.00 29.26
#